data_AF-A0AAD7SPR0-F1
#
_entry.id   AF-A0AAD7SPR0-F1
#
_cell.length_a   1.000
_cell.length_b   1.000
_cell.length_c   1.000
_cell.angle_alpha   90.00
_cell.angle_beta   90.00
_cell.angle_gamma   90.00
#
_symmetry.space_group_name_H-M   'P 1'
#
loop_
_entity.id
_entity.type
_entity.pdbx_description
1 polymer ?
#
loop_
_entity_poly.entity_id
_entity_poly.type
_entity_poly.pdbx_seq_one_letter_code
_entity_poly.pdbx_strand_id
1 'polypeptide(L)'
;MSRLELKNMSFKAGQDLKIKGVPKSDAAGFSINVGHSDDHVALHFNPRFNCHGDECTIVCNSLHEGSWNEEQRESHFPFQQGRSLRCPCPSTTMSFESNYLATT
;
A
#
# COMPACT_ATOMS: atom_id res chain seq x y z
N MET A 1 5.95 5.88 15.23
CA MET A 1 5.29 5.44 13.99
C MET A 1 3.87 5.02 14.35
N SER A 2 2.86 5.47 13.60
CA SER A 2 1.46 5.05 13.81
C SER A 2 1.13 3.94 12.81
N ARG A 3 0.80 2.74 13.30
CA ARG A 3 0.42 1.56 12.50
C ARG A 3 -1.04 1.20 12.80
N LEU A 4 -1.85 1.02 11.77
CA LEU A 4 -3.16 0.38 11.88
C LEU A 4 -3.00 -1.07 11.47
N GLU A 5 -3.52 -1.99 12.27
CA GLU A 5 -3.41 -3.42 12.04
C GLU A 5 -4.80 -4.05 12.16
N LEU A 6 -5.23 -4.76 11.11
CA LEU A 6 -6.52 -5.45 11.07
C LEU A 6 -6.24 -6.95 10.93
N LYS A 7 -6.63 -7.72 11.95
CA LYS A 7 -6.46 -9.19 11.99
C LYS A 7 -7.78 -9.90 11.79
N ASN A 8 -7.71 -11.17 11.42
CA ASN A 8 -8.86 -12.05 11.25
C ASN A 8 -9.89 -11.52 10.22
N MET A 9 -9.44 -10.69 9.28
CA MET A 9 -10.27 -10.30 8.15
C MET A 9 -10.23 -11.41 7.11
N SER A 10 -11.41 -11.89 6.70
CA SER A 10 -11.53 -12.83 5.59
C SER A 10 -11.56 -12.05 4.28
N PHE A 11 -10.56 -12.26 3.42
CA PHE A 11 -10.49 -11.70 2.07
C PHE A 11 -10.29 -12.83 1.07
N LYS A 12 -11.18 -12.92 0.07
CA LYS A 12 -11.23 -14.02 -0.90
C LYS A 12 -11.09 -13.49 -2.33
N ALA A 13 -10.70 -14.39 -3.24
CA ALA A 13 -10.72 -14.16 -4.67
C ALA A 13 -12.09 -13.61 -5.14
N GLY A 14 -12.07 -12.64 -6.05
CA GLY A 14 -13.24 -11.88 -6.52
C GLY A 14 -13.73 -10.76 -5.59
N GLN A 15 -13.07 -10.48 -4.46
CA GLN A 15 -13.49 -9.39 -3.57
C GLN A 15 -12.64 -8.12 -3.76
N ASP A 16 -13.27 -6.96 -3.55
CA ASP A 16 -12.60 -5.65 -3.51
C ASP A 16 -12.12 -5.33 -2.10
N LEU A 17 -10.82 -5.03 -1.96
CA LEU A 17 -10.31 -4.35 -0.77
C LEU A 17 -10.19 -2.84 -1.05
N LYS A 18 -11.01 -2.03 -0.36
CA LYS A 18 -11.02 -0.57 -0.49
C LYS A 18 -10.40 0.08 0.73
N ILE A 19 -9.29 0.77 0.52
CA ILE A 19 -8.59 1.51 1.58
C ILE A 19 -8.69 3.00 1.29
N LYS A 20 -9.16 3.75 2.28
CA LYS A 20 -9.22 5.22 2.25
C LYS A 20 -8.36 5.78 3.37
N GLY A 21 -7.51 6.73 3.03
CA GLY A 21 -6.65 7.41 3.98
C GLY A 21 -6.10 8.69 3.38
N VAL A 22 -5.52 9.53 4.23
CA VAL A 22 -4.82 10.75 3.85
C VAL A 22 -3.39 10.64 4.35
N PRO A 23 -2.38 10.64 3.47
CA PRO A 23 -0.98 10.70 3.90
C PRO A 23 -0.74 11.97 4.71
N LYS A 24 0.11 11.88 5.75
CA LYS A 24 0.49 13.07 6.52
C LYS A 24 1.18 14.10 5.60
N SER A 25 1.10 15.37 5.96
CA SER A 25 1.65 16.50 5.19
C SER A 25 3.15 16.45 4.97
N ASP A 26 3.86 15.68 5.79
CA ASP A 26 5.31 15.50 5.80
C ASP A 26 5.71 14.02 5.64
N ALA A 27 4.78 13.16 5.22
CA ALA A 27 5.04 11.74 5.09
C ALA A 27 6.10 11.46 4.02
N ALA A 28 7.22 10.84 4.38
CA ALA A 28 8.22 10.39 3.39
C ALA A 28 7.67 9.27 2.48
N GLY A 29 6.68 8.52 2.97
CA GLY A 29 5.96 7.45 2.27
C GLY A 29 4.90 6.83 3.18
N PHE A 30 4.18 5.85 2.66
CA PHE A 30 3.33 4.96 3.45
C PHE A 30 3.38 3.55 2.88
N SER A 31 2.94 2.56 3.65
CA SER A 31 2.83 1.18 3.18
C SER A 31 1.51 0.55 3.57
N ILE A 32 1.04 -0.36 2.72
CA ILE A 32 -0.09 -1.24 2.95
C ILE A 32 0.43 -2.66 2.77
N ASN A 33 0.33 -3.46 3.83
CA ASN A 33 0.71 -4.86 3.80
C ASN A 33 -0.56 -5.72 3.83
N VAL A 34 -0.69 -6.61 2.86
CA VAL A 34 -1.75 -7.62 2.82
C VAL A 34 -1.09 -8.98 2.81
N GLY A 35 -1.46 -9.84 3.76
CA GLY A 35 -0.83 -11.15 3.91
C GLY A 35 -1.40 -11.94 5.07
N HIS A 36 -0.80 -13.11 5.32
CA HIS A 36 -1.18 -14.01 6.39
C HIS A 36 -0.56 -13.64 7.73
N SER A 37 0.64 -13.07 7.71
CA SER A 37 1.39 -12.68 8.91
C SER A 37 2.42 -11.60 8.55
N ASP A 38 3.09 -11.05 9.56
CA ASP A 38 4.19 -10.09 9.35
C ASP A 38 5.36 -10.71 8.57
N ASP A 39 5.53 -12.05 8.64
CA ASP A 39 6.57 -12.80 7.93
C ASP A 39 6.09 -13.39 6.59
N HIS A 40 4.83 -13.16 6.22
CA HIS A 40 4.21 -13.63 4.98
C HIS A 40 3.29 -12.56 4.41
N VAL A 41 3.87 -11.64 3.64
CA VAL A 41 3.17 -10.53 2.98
C VAL A 41 3.05 -10.84 1.48
N ALA A 42 1.82 -11.09 1.03
CA ALA A 42 1.54 -11.32 -0.38
C ALA A 42 1.66 -10.02 -1.21
N LEU A 43 1.27 -8.88 -0.63
CA LEU A 43 1.42 -7.56 -1.22
C LEU A 43 1.90 -6.54 -0.20
N HIS A 44 3.10 -6.04 -0.42
CA HIS A 44 3.61 -4.81 0.16
C HIS A 44 3.48 -3.70 -0.87
N PHE A 45 2.47 -2.85 -0.70
CA PHE A 45 2.26 -1.67 -1.53
C PHE A 45 2.85 -0.45 -0.83
N ASN A 46 3.90 0.14 -1.38
CA ASN A 46 4.69 1.17 -0.71
C ASN A 46 4.94 2.40 -1.59
N PRO A 47 3.99 3.36 -1.63
CA PRO A 47 4.23 4.67 -2.21
C PRO A 47 5.27 5.46 -1.41
N ARG A 48 6.34 5.86 -2.10
CA ARG A 48 7.47 6.65 -1.59
C ARG A 48 7.37 8.05 -2.20
N PHE A 49 7.15 9.06 -1.36
CA PHE A 49 7.20 10.46 -1.80
C PHE A 49 8.64 10.90 -2.00
N ASN A 50 9.48 10.66 -1.00
CA ASN A 50 10.92 10.91 -1.03
C ASN A 50 11.59 10.09 0.08
N CYS A 51 11.91 8.84 -0.20
CA CYS A 51 12.64 7.97 0.72
C CYS A 51 13.35 6.83 0.00
N HIS A 52 14.39 6.26 0.64
CA HIS A 52 15.17 5.14 0.11
C HIS A 52 15.81 5.38 -1.28
N GLY A 53 16.03 6.64 -1.65
CA GLY A 53 16.56 7.02 -2.96
C GLY A 53 15.49 7.14 -4.06
N ASP A 54 14.24 6.82 -3.76
CA ASP A 54 13.11 6.97 -4.67
C ASP A 54 12.37 8.30 -4.42
N GLU A 55 12.00 8.99 -5.50
CA GLU A 55 11.15 10.17 -5.49
C GLU A 55 9.85 9.86 -6.26
N CYS A 56 8.71 10.13 -5.64
CA CYS A 56 7.37 9.89 -6.20
C CYS A 56 7.26 8.55 -6.95
N THR A 57 7.63 7.45 -6.29
CA THR A 57 7.64 6.11 -6.88
C THR A 57 6.80 5.16 -6.03
N ILE A 58 6.00 4.32 -6.67
CA ILE A 58 5.30 3.23 -5.99
C ILE A 58 6.20 2.01 -6.07
N VAL A 59 6.54 1.44 -4.92
CA VAL A 59 7.26 0.17 -4.85
C VAL A 59 6.31 -0.92 -4.37
N CYS A 60 6.20 -1.99 -5.15
CA CYS A 60 5.47 -3.19 -4.80
C CYS A 60 6.46 -4.32 -4.56
N ASN A 61 6.22 -5.13 -3.54
CA ASN A 61 7.01 -6.33 -3.26
C ASN A 61 6.15 -7.38 -2.56
N SER A 62 6.70 -8.57 -2.37
CA SER A 62 6.19 -9.61 -1.48
C SER A 62 7.29 -10.01 -0.49
N LEU A 63 6.88 -10.54 0.66
CA LEU A 63 7.77 -11.05 1.69
C LEU A 63 7.36 -12.49 2.04
N HIS A 64 8.32 -13.40 1.98
CA HIS A 64 8.15 -14.82 2.26
C HIS A 64 9.19 -15.27 3.27
N GLU A 65 8.76 -15.90 4.35
CA GLU A 65 9.64 -16.35 5.45
C GLU A 65 10.60 -15.26 5.94
N GLY A 66 10.10 -14.03 6.10
CA GLY A 66 10.89 -12.90 6.58
C GLY A 66 11.82 -12.25 5.54
N SER A 67 11.86 -12.75 4.30
CA SER A 67 12.73 -12.25 3.23
C SER A 67 11.94 -11.53 2.13
N TRP A 68 12.39 -10.33 1.77
CA TRP A 68 11.83 -9.56 0.66
C TRP A 68 12.24 -10.14 -0.69
N ASN A 69 11.30 -10.16 -1.65
CA ASN A 69 11.55 -10.57 -3.03
C ASN A 69 12.01 -9.39 -3.91
N GLU A 70 11.98 -9.57 -5.23
CA GLU A 70 12.31 -8.52 -6.20
C GLU A 70 11.27 -7.40 -6.22
N GLU A 71 11.72 -6.16 -6.02
CA GLU A 71 10.87 -4.98 -6.03
C GLU A 71 10.39 -4.63 -7.45
N GLN A 72 9.09 -4.45 -7.60
CA GLN A 72 8.46 -3.84 -8.78
C GLN A 72 8.26 -2.35 -8.55
N ARG A 73 8.66 -1.51 -9.50
CA ARG A 73 8.59 -0.05 -9.39
C ARG A 73 7.66 0.53 -10.45
N GLU A 74 6.77 1.41 -10.03
CA GLU A 74 5.86 2.17 -10.89
C GLU A 74 6.08 3.67 -10.68
N SER A 75 6.20 4.39 -11.79
CA SER A 75 6.46 5.83 -11.85
C SER A 75 5.18 6.67 -11.89
N HIS A 76 4.05 6.07 -12.28
CA HIS A 76 2.75 6.72 -12.17
C HIS A 76 2.34 6.84 -10.70
N PHE A 77 2.47 8.05 -10.15
CA PHE A 77 2.32 8.33 -8.72
C PHE A 77 1.14 9.28 -8.42
N PRO A 78 -0.09 8.75 -8.22
CA PRO A 78 -1.28 9.57 -8.02
C PRO A 78 -1.54 9.93 -6.54
N PHE A 79 -0.49 10.18 -5.74
CA PHE A 79 -0.60 10.51 -4.31
C PHE A 79 -0.09 11.92 -4.01
N GLN A 80 -0.69 12.57 -2.99
CA GLN A 80 -0.27 13.89 -2.49
C GLN A 80 -0.20 13.87 -0.96
N GLN A 81 0.81 14.53 -0.40
CA GLN A 81 0.94 14.71 1.05
C GLN A 81 -0.13 15.69 1.58
N GLY A 82 -0.65 15.45 2.78
CA GLY A 82 -1.33 16.47 3.59
C GLY A 82 -2.68 16.99 3.11
N ARG A 83 -3.26 16.43 2.05
CA ARG A 83 -4.49 16.99 1.46
C ARG A 83 -5.76 16.27 1.94
N SER A 84 -6.52 16.94 2.81
CA SER A 84 -7.98 17.01 2.76
C SER A 84 -8.49 18.09 3.71
N LEU A 85 -9.19 19.12 3.19
CA LEU A 85 -10.11 20.03 3.91
C LEU A 85 -10.83 20.92 2.87
N ARG A 86 -12.16 20.80 2.75
CA ARG A 86 -13.10 21.71 2.03
C ARG A 86 -13.24 21.69 0.49
N CYS A 87 -12.60 20.81 -0.27
CA CYS A 87 -12.92 20.64 -1.70
C CYS A 87 -13.37 19.20 -1.96
N PRO A 88 -14.52 18.93 -2.61
CA PRO A 88 -14.91 17.57 -2.99
C PRO A 88 -14.00 17.13 -4.14
N CYS A 89 -12.80 16.67 -3.81
CA CYS A 89 -11.86 16.03 -4.71
C CYS A 89 -11.34 14.76 -3.99
N PRO A 90 -11.21 13.64 -4.69
CA PRO A 90 -11.46 12.32 -4.13
C PRO A 90 -10.40 11.95 -3.09
N SER A 91 -10.85 11.51 -1.91
CA SER A 91 -10.04 10.64 -1.06
C SER A 91 -9.42 9.56 -1.93
N THR A 92 -8.08 9.43 -1.96
CA THR A 92 -7.44 8.39 -2.77
C THR A 92 -7.98 7.04 -2.33
N THR A 93 -8.82 6.45 -3.17
CA THR A 93 -9.42 5.15 -2.95
C THR A 93 -8.57 4.18 -3.72
N MET A 94 -7.82 3.37 -3.01
CA MET A 94 -7.10 2.25 -3.61
C MET A 94 -8.05 1.06 -3.60
N SER A 95 -8.27 0.46 -4.78
CA SER A 95 -8.97 -0.79 -4.94
C SER A 95 -7.95 -1.83 -5.35
N PHE A 96 -7.85 -2.91 -4.58
CA PHE A 96 -7.07 -4.07 -4.95
C PHE A 96 -8.03 -5.19 -5.33
N GLU A 97 -7.87 -5.74 -6.54
CA GLU A 97 -8.54 -6.98 -6.92
C GLU A 97 -7.74 -8.15 -6.36
N SER A 98 -8.39 -8.99 -5.57
CA SER A 98 -7.78 -10.17 -4.94
C SER A 98 -7.13 -11.17 -5.92
N ASN A 99 -7.48 -11.12 -7.20
CA ASN A 99 -6.93 -12.04 -8.21
C ASN A 99 -5.42 -11.82 -8.41
N TYR A 100 -4.92 -10.61 -8.14
CA TYR A 100 -3.50 -10.28 -8.16
C TYR A 100 -2.74 -10.73 -6.89
N LEU A 101 -3.46 -11.10 -5.82
CA LEU A 101 -2.87 -11.60 -4.57
C LEU A 101 -2.82 -13.13 -4.50
N ALA A 102 -3.51 -13.81 -5.43
CA ALA A 102 -3.67 -15.27 -5.41
C ALA A 102 -2.62 -16.02 -6.26
N THR A 103 -1.68 -15.31 -6.88
CA THR A 103 -0.68 -15.87 -7.82
C THR A 103 0.74 -15.97 -7.26
N THR A 104 0.92 -15.91 -5.94
CA THR A 104 2.19 -16.25 -5.26
C THR A 104 2.04 -17.47 -4.39
#